data_AF-A0A0E3BB77-F1
#
_entry.id   AF-A0A0E3BB77-F1
#
_cell.length_a   1.000
_cell.length_b   1.000
_cell.length_c   1.000
_cell.angle_alpha   90.00
_cell.angle_beta   90.00
_cell.angle_gamma   90.00
#
_symmetry.space_group_name_H-M   'P 1'
#
loop_
_entity.id
_entity.type
_entity.pdbx_description
1 polymer ?
#
loop_
_entity_poly.entity_id
_entity_poly.type
_entity_poly.pdbx_seq_one_letter_code
_entity_poly.pdbx_strand_id
1 'polypeptide(L)'
;MNMEDESPANTAVRGISLLNELLALKSIQDGVQRAPIDVFGHMDAFSRDVHEVGMFMQSAAQAMPLLQQLSDLGRTLEARGDVKVNYGETYAASAISYLRQHIQIQEEVAC
;
A
#
# COMPACT_ATOMS: atom_id res chain seq x y z
N MET A 1 -20.01 8.18 -14.11
CA MET A 1 -19.15 7.94 -12.92
C MET A 1 -17.73 7.92 -13.47
N ASN A 2 -16.96 8.97 -13.20
CA ASN A 2 -15.67 9.18 -13.86
C ASN A 2 -14.64 8.22 -13.25
N MET A 3 -14.01 7.41 -14.10
CA MET A 3 -12.95 6.45 -13.71
C MET A 3 -11.70 7.13 -13.11
N GLU A 4 -11.59 8.46 -13.19
CA GLU A 4 -10.47 9.23 -12.63
C GLU A 4 -10.53 9.35 -11.08
N ASP A 5 -11.68 9.09 -10.46
CA ASP A 5 -11.84 9.16 -8.99
C ASP A 5 -11.48 7.83 -8.27
N GLU A 6 -11.38 6.70 -9.00
CA GLU A 6 -11.04 5.39 -8.44
C GLU A 6 -9.53 5.17 -8.44
N SER A 7 -8.78 6.03 -7.74
CA SER A 7 -7.40 5.67 -7.41
C SER A 7 -7.42 4.49 -6.42
N PRO A 8 -6.48 3.54 -6.50
CA PRO A 8 -6.38 2.44 -5.56
C PRO A 8 -6.32 2.90 -4.08
N ALA A 9 -5.74 4.07 -3.83
CA ALA A 9 -5.73 4.72 -2.52
C ALA A 9 -7.14 5.19 -2.10
N ASN A 10 -7.92 5.80 -3.00
CA ASN A 10 -9.32 6.19 -2.73
C ASN A 10 -10.20 4.96 -2.48
N THR A 11 -10.00 3.88 -3.24
CA THR A 11 -10.70 2.61 -3.05
C THR A 11 -10.41 2.01 -1.68
N ALA A 12 -9.16 2.04 -1.23
CA ALA A 12 -8.78 1.57 0.10
C ALA A 12 -9.39 2.42 1.23
N VAL A 13 -9.38 3.76 1.10
CA VAL A 13 -10.05 4.67 2.05
C VAL A 13 -11.55 4.36 2.12
N ARG A 14 -12.19 4.14 0.97
CA ARG A 14 -13.60 3.74 0.92
C ARG A 14 -13.82 2.38 1.59
N GLY A 15 -12.93 1.42 1.36
CA GLY A 15 -12.95 0.11 2.01
C GLY A 15 -12.92 0.21 3.53
N ILE A 16 -12.00 1.02 4.08
CA ILE A 16 -11.91 1.26 5.54
C ILE A 16 -13.21 1.88 6.08
N SER A 17 -13.81 2.84 5.37
CA SER A 17 -15.10 3.41 5.75
C SER A 17 -16.20 2.35 5.85
N LEU A 18 -16.29 1.46 4.85
CA LEU A 18 -17.28 0.38 4.83
C LEU A 18 -17.04 -0.64 5.97
N LEU A 19 -15.78 -0.91 6.30
CA LEU A 19 -15.45 -1.79 7.43
C LEU A 19 -15.81 -1.16 8.78
N ASN A 20 -15.64 0.16 8.93
CA ASN A 20 -16.09 0.88 10.12
C ASN A 20 -17.63 0.88 10.25
N GLU A 21 -18.35 1.03 9.13
CA GLU A 21 -19.81 0.90 9.10
C GLU A 21 -20.24 -0.52 9.51
N LEU A 22 -19.55 -1.56 9.03
CA LEU A 22 -19.78 -2.96 9.40
C LEU A 22 -19.59 -3.19 10.91
N LEU A 23 -18.52 -2.64 11.49
CA LEU A 23 -18.26 -2.70 12.93
C LEU A 23 -19.40 -2.06 13.72
N ALA A 24 -19.84 -0.87 13.32
CA ALA A 24 -20.95 -0.16 13.97
C ALA A 24 -22.26 -0.97 13.90
N LEU A 25 -22.59 -1.53 12.73
CA LEU A 25 -23.77 -2.37 12.55
C LEU A 25 -23.72 -3.63 13.43
N LYS A 26 -22.54 -4.26 13.52
CA LYS A 26 -22.36 -5.45 14.36
C LYS A 26 -22.51 -5.12 15.84
N SER A 27 -21.93 -4.00 16.28
CA SER A 27 -22.08 -3.49 17.65
C SER A 27 -23.52 -3.16 18.03
N ILE A 28 -24.31 -2.61 17.10
CA ILE A 28 -25.74 -2.38 17.32
C ILE A 28 -26.47 -3.72 17.46
N GLN A 29 -26.12 -4.71 16.65
CA GLN A 29 -26.80 -6.00 16.62
C GLN A 29 -26.58 -6.84 17.89
N ASP A 30 -25.37 -6.87 18.44
CA ASP A 30 -25.02 -7.73 19.58
C ASP A 30 -24.75 -6.98 20.89
N GLY A 31 -24.81 -5.64 20.87
CA GLY A 31 -24.61 -4.79 22.04
C GLY A 31 -23.14 -4.69 22.51
N VAL A 32 -22.19 -5.27 21.77
CA VAL A 32 -20.77 -5.19 22.10
C VAL A 32 -20.18 -3.94 21.46
N GLN A 33 -19.72 -2.98 22.26
CA GLN A 33 -19.05 -1.79 21.73
C GLN A 33 -17.68 -2.15 21.15
N ARG A 34 -17.48 -1.86 19.86
CA ARG A 34 -16.22 -2.06 19.13
C ARG A 34 -15.69 -0.72 18.66
N ALA A 35 -14.38 -0.56 18.71
CA ALA A 35 -13.73 0.63 18.21
C ALA A 35 -13.61 0.61 16.68
N PRO A 36 -13.63 1.78 16.01
CA PRO A 36 -13.20 1.93 14.62
C PRO A 36 -11.74 1.49 14.41
N ILE A 37 -11.38 1.16 13.17
CA ILE A 37 -10.07 0.61 12.75
C ILE A 37 -8.88 1.50 13.16
N ASP A 38 -9.07 2.81 13.26
CA ASP A 38 -8.05 3.81 13.59
C ASP A 38 -7.96 4.13 15.10
N VAL A 39 -8.76 3.46 15.93
CA VAL A 39 -8.90 3.77 17.35
C VAL A 39 -8.60 2.55 18.20
N PHE A 40 -7.74 2.72 19.21
CA PHE A 40 -7.54 1.69 20.22
C PHE A 40 -8.80 1.50 21.06
N GLY A 41 -9.29 0.27 21.17
CA GLY A 41 -10.43 -0.05 22.01
C GLY A 41 -10.64 -1.55 22.20
N HIS A 42 -11.85 -1.91 22.62
CA HIS A 42 -12.20 -3.30 22.87
C HIS A 42 -12.14 -4.11 21.58
N MET A 43 -11.40 -5.22 21.63
CA MET A 43 -11.12 -6.11 20.51
C MET A 43 -11.56 -7.54 20.81
N ASP A 44 -12.76 -7.89 20.35
CA ASP A 44 -13.20 -9.27 20.24
C ASP A 44 -12.59 -9.96 18.99
N ALA A 45 -12.97 -11.21 18.70
CA ALA A 45 -12.44 -11.91 17.53
C ALA A 45 -12.82 -11.21 16.22
N PHE A 46 -14.09 -10.81 16.08
CA PHE A 46 -14.59 -10.15 14.88
C PHE A 46 -13.91 -8.81 14.63
N SER A 47 -13.80 -7.94 15.64
CA SER A 47 -13.13 -6.64 15.50
C SER A 47 -11.65 -6.77 15.21
N ARG A 48 -10.98 -7.83 15.68
CA ARG A 48 -9.58 -8.12 15.29
C ARG A 48 -9.47 -8.43 13.81
N ASP A 49 -10.30 -9.33 13.30
CA ASP A 49 -10.28 -9.71 11.87
C ASP A 49 -10.54 -8.48 10.99
N VAL A 50 -11.51 -7.64 11.38
CA VAL A 50 -11.82 -6.41 10.65
C VAL A 50 -10.69 -5.37 10.73
N HIS A 51 -10.07 -5.20 11.90
CA HIS A 51 -8.91 -4.32 12.07
C HIS A 51 -7.73 -4.76 11.22
N GLU A 52 -7.43 -6.06 11.20
CA GLU A 52 -6.31 -6.60 10.43
C GLU A 52 -6.48 -6.30 8.94
N VAL A 53 -7.67 -6.56 8.39
CA VAL A 53 -7.99 -6.22 6.98
C VAL A 53 -7.89 -4.71 6.75
N GLY A 54 -8.41 -3.90 7.67
CA GLY A 54 -8.34 -2.45 7.60
C GLY A 54 -6.91 -1.91 7.56
N MET A 55 -6.02 -2.47 8.40
CA MET A 55 -4.60 -2.12 8.44
C MET A 55 -3.88 -2.52 7.16
N PHE A 56 -4.18 -3.69 6.58
CA PHE A 56 -3.64 -4.08 5.28
C PHE A 56 -4.11 -3.15 4.16
N MET A 57 -5.38 -2.77 4.14
CA MET A 57 -5.90 -1.80 3.17
C MET A 57 -5.22 -0.45 3.30
N GLN A 58 -5.02 0.05 4.53
CA GLN A 58 -4.33 1.31 4.77
C GLN A 58 -2.87 1.25 4.32
N SER A 59 -2.18 0.15 4.60
CA SER A 59 -0.80 -0.08 4.17
C SER A 59 -0.69 -0.13 2.64
N ALA A 60 -1.62 -0.83 1.98
CA ALA A 60 -1.67 -0.90 0.52
C ALA A 60 -1.92 0.48 -0.11
N ALA A 61 -2.85 1.26 0.45
CA ALA A 61 -3.14 2.62 -0.01
C ALA A 61 -1.90 3.52 -0.02
N GLN A 62 -1.05 3.40 1.01
CA GLN A 62 0.18 4.15 1.14
C GLN A 62 1.28 3.63 0.20
N ALA A 63 1.35 2.31 -0.02
CA ALA A 63 2.35 1.69 -0.88
C ALA A 63 2.11 1.91 -2.38
N MET A 64 0.85 1.94 -2.82
CA MET A 64 0.46 2.09 -4.23
C MET A 64 1.07 3.30 -4.95
N PRO A 65 1.00 4.55 -4.43
CA PRO A 65 1.62 5.69 -5.10
C PRO A 65 3.14 5.54 -5.20
N LEU A 66 3.79 4.92 -4.20
CA LEU A 66 5.23 4.66 -4.22
C LEU A 66 5.60 3.63 -5.29
N LEU A 67 4.83 2.54 -5.40
CA LEU A 67 5.01 1.53 -6.45
C LEU A 67 4.83 2.12 -7.85
N GLN A 68 3.90 3.05 -8.01
CA GLN A 68 3.71 3.78 -9.27
C GLN A 68 4.94 4.63 -9.60
N GLN A 69 5.42 5.43 -8.64
CA GLN A 69 6.63 6.25 -8.82
C GLN A 69 7.86 5.41 -9.15
N LEU A 70 8.05 4.27 -8.47
CA LEU A 70 9.14 3.33 -8.74
C LEU A 70 9.04 2.69 -10.13
N SER A 71 7.81 2.39 -10.57
CA SER A 71 7.60 1.87 -11.93
C SER A 71 7.93 2.92 -12.99
N ASP A 72 7.56 4.18 -12.77
CA ASP A 72 7.88 5.29 -13.69
C ASP A 72 9.38 5.59 -13.72
N LEU A 73 10.06 5.48 -12.56
CA LEU A 73 11.52 5.52 -12.48
C LEU A 73 12.14 4.39 -13.30
N GLY A 74 11.67 3.15 -13.13
CA GLY A 74 12.17 2.00 -13.89
C GLY A 74 12.03 2.17 -15.40
N ARG A 75 10.88 2.67 -15.86
CA ARG A 75 10.67 2.99 -17.28
C ARG A 75 11.65 4.04 -17.79
N THR A 76 11.92 5.06 -16.97
CA THR A 76 12.88 6.12 -17.30
C THR A 76 14.31 5.58 -17.40
N LEU A 77 14.71 4.70 -16.49
CA LEU A 77 16.03 4.05 -16.51
C LEU A 77 16.19 3.12 -17.72
N GLU A 78 15.15 2.36 -18.07
CA GLU A 78 15.18 1.54 -19.28
C GLU A 78 15.28 2.38 -20.56
N ALA A 79 14.53 3.48 -20.65
CA ALA A 79 14.61 4.39 -21.79
C ALA A 79 16.00 5.03 -21.96
N ARG A 80 16.76 5.16 -20.87
CA ARG A 80 18.16 5.63 -20.87
C ARG A 80 19.18 4.52 -21.15
N GLY A 81 18.76 3.26 -21.10
CA GLY A 81 19.64 2.10 -21.23
C GLY A 81 20.37 1.71 -19.94
N ASP A 82 20.02 2.34 -18.80
CA ASP A 82 20.63 2.09 -17.49
C ASP A 82 20.17 0.76 -16.88
N VAL A 83 18.96 0.32 -17.23
CA VAL A 83 18.32 -0.90 -16.73
C VAL A 83 17.66 -1.63 -17.90
N LYS A 84 17.58 -2.96 -17.82
CA LYS A 84 16.78 -3.78 -18.75
C LYS A 84 15.77 -4.58 -17.94
N VAL A 85 14.49 -4.52 -18.30
CA VAL A 85 13.45 -5.28 -17.61
C VAL A 85 13.11 -6.53 -18.43
N ASN A 86 13.31 -7.71 -17.83
CA ASN A 86 13.02 -8.98 -18.50
C ASN A 86 11.56 -9.41 -18.31
N TYR A 87 11.12 -10.37 -19.12
CA TYR A 87 9.80 -10.97 -18.96
C TYR A 87 9.64 -11.60 -17.57
N GLY A 88 8.60 -11.19 -16.83
CA GLY A 88 8.34 -11.63 -15.46
C GLY A 88 8.93 -10.71 -14.38
N GLU A 89 9.73 -9.71 -14.74
CA GLU A 89 10.18 -8.66 -13.83
C GLU A 89 9.23 -7.46 -13.83
N THR A 90 9.32 -6.63 -12.79
CA THR A 90 8.57 -5.37 -12.71
C THR A 90 9.52 -4.19 -12.77
N TYR A 91 9.09 -3.11 -13.42
CA TYR A 91 9.85 -1.86 -13.47
C TYR A 91 10.24 -1.33 -12.08
N ALA A 92 9.33 -1.45 -11.10
CA ALA A 92 9.61 -1.06 -9.72
C ALA A 92 10.75 -1.89 -9.10
N ALA A 93 10.77 -3.21 -9.32
CA ALA A 93 11.84 -4.08 -8.82
C ALA A 93 13.19 -3.76 -9.48
N SER A 94 13.21 -3.55 -10.79
CA SER A 94 14.44 -3.21 -11.51
C SER A 94 14.97 -1.82 -11.13
N ALA A 95 14.09 -0.85 -10.90
CA ALA A 95 14.46 0.47 -10.38
C ALA A 95 15.10 0.39 -8.98
N ILE A 96 14.53 -0.41 -8.07
CA ILE A 96 15.10 -0.63 -6.74
C ILE A 96 16.48 -1.29 -6.86
N SER A 97 16.64 -2.29 -7.72
CA SER A 97 17.91 -2.99 -7.93
C SER A 97 19.00 -2.01 -8.38
N TYR A 98 18.69 -1.16 -9.36
CA TYR A 98 19.59 -0.11 -9.83
C TYR A 98 19.99 0.86 -8.71
N LEU A 99 19.01 1.37 -7.95
CA LEU A 99 19.30 2.27 -6.82
C LEU A 99 20.21 1.61 -5.77
N ARG A 100 19.98 0.34 -5.44
CA ARG A 100 20.83 -0.40 -4.48
C ARG A 100 22.27 -0.52 -4.96
N GLN A 101 22.47 -0.84 -6.24
CA GLN A 101 23.80 -0.93 -6.84
C GLN A 101 24.51 0.43 -6.78
N HIS A 102 23.81 1.51 -7.14
CA HIS A 102 24.41 2.84 -7.16
C HIS A 102 24.66 3.46 -5.77
N ILE A 103 23.89 3.08 -4.75
CA ILE A 103 24.15 3.48 -3.36
C ILE A 103 25.38 2.73 -2.80
N GLN A 104 25.50 1.42 -3.08
CA GLN A 104 26.66 0.62 -2.64
C GLN A 104 27.98 1.08 -3.28
N ILE A 105 27.93 1.50 -4.55
CA ILE A 105 29.11 2.02 -5.26
C ILE A 105 29.62 3.34 -4.63
N GLN A 106 28.76 4.16 -4.00
CA GLN A 106 29.21 5.39 -3.36
C GLN A 106 29.95 5.18 -2.03
N GLU A 107 29.73 4.06 -1.34
CA GLU A 107 30.48 3.73 -0.12
C GLU A 107 31.89 3.20 -0.42
N GLU A 108 32.10 2.52 -1.55
CA GLU A 108 33.40 1.94 -1.89
C GLU A 108 34.41 2.94 -2.51
N VAL A 109 33.93 4.08 -3.04
CA VAL A 109 34.79 5.11 -3.68
C VAL A 109 35.25 6.19 -2.67
N ALA A 110 34.84 6.09 -1.41
CA ALA A 110 35.28 6.97 -0.34
C ALA A 110 36.55 6.44 0.38
N CYS A 111 37.66 6.29 -0.34
CA CYS A 111 39.01 6.06 0.23
C CYS A 111 40.10 6.59 -0.71
#